data_AF-A0A355SF41-F1
#
_entry.id   AF-A0A355SF41-F1
#
_cell.length_a   1.000
_cell.length_b   1.000
_cell.length_c   1.000
_cell.angle_alpha   90.00
_cell.angle_beta   90.00
_cell.angle_gamma   90.00
#
_symmetry.space_group_name_H-M   'P 1'
#
loop_
_entity.id
_entity.type
_entity.pdbx_description
1 polymer ?
#
loop_
_entity_poly.entity_id
_entity_poly.type
_entity_poly.pdbx_seq_one_letter_code
_entity_poly.pdbx_strand_id
1 'polypeptide(L)' 'MEMETLKKMTDIIKHRGPDDEGFYVDGNMCMGFRRLSIIDLQNGSQPFPYDDGRYRIVFNGEIYNYVELREDLIKK' A
#
# COMPACT_ATOMS: atom_id res chain seq x y z
N MET A 1 -12.17 14.10 3.63
CA MET A 1 -10.82 14.63 3.99
C MET A 1 -10.15 15.06 2.70
N GLU A 2 -9.53 16.23 2.64
CA GLU A 2 -8.85 16.70 1.44
C GLU A 2 -7.51 15.98 1.25
N MET A 3 -7.13 15.72 0.00
CA MET A 3 -5.87 15.04 -0.36
C MET A 3 -4.64 15.73 0.26
N GLU A 4 -4.67 17.06 0.37
CA GLU A 4 -3.58 17.84 0.96
C GLU A 4 -3.41 17.54 2.46
N THR A 5 -4.50 17.41 3.22
CA THR A 5 -4.44 17.04 4.64
C THR A 5 -3.84 15.66 4.81
N LEU A 6 -4.29 14.70 4.00
CA LEU A 6 -3.76 13.33 4.02
C LEU A 6 -2.26 13.30 3.72
N LYS A 7 -1.81 14.06 2.72
CA LYS A 7 -0.38 14.15 2.38
C LYS A 7 0.44 14.71 3.55
N LYS A 8 -0.02 15.79 4.19
CA LYS A 8 0.66 16.37 5.37
C LYS A 8 0.77 15.35 6.51
N MET A 9 -0.26 14.53 6.72
CA MET A 9 -0.22 13.46 7.72
C MET A 9 0.80 12.37 7.37
N THR A 10 0.86 11.93 6.11
CA THR A 10 1.84 10.89 5.72
C THR A 10 3.27 11.42 5.60
N ASP A 11 3.47 12.72 5.34
CA ASP A 11 4.80 13.35 5.31
C ASP A 11 5.52 13.22 6.66
N ILE A 12 4.79 13.26 7.79
CA ILE A 12 5.35 13.10 9.14
C ILE A 12 6.07 11.75 9.31
N ILE A 13 5.60 10.71 8.61
CA ILE A 13 6.18 9.36 8.65
C ILE A 13 7.03 9.04 7.41
N LYS A 14 7.40 10.03 6.58
CA LYS A 14 8.21 9.82 5.36
C LYS A 14 9.52 9.08 5.62
N HIS A 15 10.17 9.31 6.77
CA HIS A 15 11.40 8.63 7.15
C HIS A 15 11.27 7.10 7.26
N ARG A 16 10.05 6.56 7.39
CA ARG A 16 9.77 5.11 7.40
C ARG A 16 9.60 4.50 6.02
N GLY A 17 9.44 5.33 5.00
CA GLY A 17 9.22 4.91 3.62
C GLY A 17 9.59 6.05 2.66
N PRO A 18 10.90 6.26 2.43
CA PRO A 18 11.40 7.39 1.67
C PRO A 18 11.28 7.23 0.15
N ASP A 19 11.00 6.02 -0.34
CA ASP A 19 11.17 5.66 -1.75
C ASP A 19 9.94 5.98 -2.61
N ASP A 20 8.73 5.82 -2.04
CA ASP A 20 7.48 6.09 -2.76
C ASP A 20 6.36 6.55 -1.80
N GLU A 21 5.36 7.22 -2.36
CA GLU A 21 4.15 7.65 -1.67
C GLU A 21 2.91 7.29 -2.48
N GLY A 22 1.83 6.95 -1.78
CA GLY A 22 0.56 6.69 -2.45
C GLY A 22 -0.64 7.05 -1.60
N PHE A 23 -1.71 7.41 -2.30
CA PHE A 23 -2.90 7.98 -1.70
C PHE A 23 -4.15 7.47 -2.41
N TYR A 24 -5.20 7.27 -1.63
CA TYR A 24 -6.53 7.00 -2.14
C TYR A 24 -7.56 7.74 -1.29
N VAL A 25 -8.54 8.36 -1.96
CA VAL A 25 -9.65 9.06 -1.33
C VAL A 25 -10.93 8.63 -2.03
N ASP A 26 -11.92 8.21 -1.26
CA ASP A 26 -13.25 7.86 -1.76
C ASP A 26 -14.32 8.21 -0.72
N GLY A 27 -15.16 9.18 -1.06
CA GLY A 27 -16.18 9.74 -0.17
C GLY A 27 -15.63 10.08 1.23
N ASN A 28 -16.03 9.27 2.21
CA ASN A 28 -15.70 9.46 3.63
C ASN A 28 -14.46 8.70 4.09
N MET A 29 -13.74 8.05 3.18
CA MET A 29 -12.59 7.21 3.49
C MET A 29 -11.34 7.70 2.75
N CYS A 30 -10.19 7.60 3.42
CA CYS A 30 -8.89 7.84 2.80
C CYS A 30 -7.83 6.85 3.29
N MET A 31 -6.91 6.49 2.40
CA MET A 31 -5.72 5.69 2.70
C MET A 31 -4.48 6.43 2.21
N GLY A 32 -3.43 6.46 3.02
CA GLY A 32 -2.12 7.01 2.63
C GLY A 32 -1.01 6.06 3.04
N PHE A 33 0.03 5.95 2.22
CA PHE A 33 1.14 5.04 2.44
C PHE A 33 2.49 5.68 2.11
N ARG A 34 3.52 5.29 2.87
CA ARG A 34 4.94 5.60 2.63
C ARG A 34 5.67 4.29 2.46
N ARG A 35 6.39 4.14 1.36
CA ARG A 35 7.03 2.88 0.99
C ARG A 35 8.53 2.93 1.22
N LEU A 36 9.04 1.93 1.93
CA LEU A 36 10.42 1.49 1.84
C LEU A 36 10.43 0.28 0.91
N SER A 37 11.18 0.36 -0.18
CA SER A 37 11.14 -0.60 -1.28
C SER A 37 12.16 -1.71 -1.03
N ILE A 38 11.69 -2.88 -0.61
CA ILE A 38 12.53 -4.05 -0.32
C ILE A 38 12.26 -5.18 -1.32
N ILE A 39 10.99 -5.59 -1.46
CA ILE A 39 10.54 -6.63 -2.39
C ILE A 39 9.68 -6.00 -3.50
N ASP A 40 9.88 -6.48 -4.73
CA ASP A 40 9.21 -6.00 -5.96
C ASP A 40 9.28 -4.48 -6.12
N LEU A 41 10.47 -3.98 -6.43
CA LEU A 41 10.77 -2.55 -6.45
C LEU A 41 9.86 -1.76 -7.40
N GLN A 42 9.37 -2.38 -8.48
CA GLN A 42 8.62 -1.72 -9.54
C GLN A 42 7.11 -1.78 -9.37
N ASN A 43 6.54 -2.88 -8.85
CA ASN A 43 5.09 -3.07 -8.82
C ASN A 43 4.47 -3.00 -7.41
N GLY A 44 5.27 -2.70 -6.40
CA GLY A 44 4.85 -2.68 -4.99
C GLY A 44 4.20 -1.39 -4.48
N SER A 45 3.76 -0.47 -5.36
CA SER A 45 3.10 0.78 -4.94
C SER A 45 1.75 0.51 -4.26
N GLN A 46 1.44 1.27 -3.21
CA GLN A 46 0.22 1.13 -2.41
C GLN A 46 -0.41 2.51 -2.15
N PRO A 47 -1.74 2.64 -1.95
CA PRO A 47 -2.72 1.57 -1.70
C PRO A 47 -2.98 0.65 -2.91
N PHE A 48 -2.88 -0.66 -2.70
CA PHE A 48 -2.97 -1.66 -3.77
C PHE A 48 -4.43 -1.96 -4.11
N PRO A 49 -4.89 -1.73 -5.36
CA PRO A 49 -6.25 -2.04 -5.78
C PRO A 49 -6.42 -3.51 -6.22
N TYR A 50 -7.59 -4.09 -5.99
CA TYR A 50 -7.97 -5.43 -6.47
C TYR A 50 -9.47 -5.50 -6.78
N ASP A 51 -9.89 -6.45 -7.62
CA ASP A 51 -11.28 -6.69 -8.03
C ASP A 51 -11.95 -5.41 -8.55
N ASP A 52 -11.38 -4.82 -9.61
CA ASP A 52 -11.81 -3.54 -10.21
C ASP A 52 -11.91 -2.38 -9.21
N GLY A 53 -11.06 -2.40 -8.18
CA GLY A 53 -10.99 -1.37 -7.15
C GLY A 53 -12.00 -1.53 -6.03
N ARG A 54 -12.77 -2.64 -6.00
CA ARG A 54 -13.65 -3.00 -4.88
C ARG A 54 -12.86 -3.16 -3.57
N TYR A 55 -11.66 -3.74 -3.66
CA TYR A 55 -10.77 -3.88 -2.51
C TYR A 55 -9.53 -3.00 -2.68
N ARG A 56 -9.09 -2.44 -1.55
CA ARG A 56 -7.82 -1.72 -1.46
C ARG A 56 -7.08 -2.10 -0.19
N ILE A 57 -5.77 -2.27 -0.31
CA ILE A 57 -4.91 -2.71 0.80
C ILE A 57 -3.78 -1.71 1.01
N VAL A 58 -3.52 -1.40 2.28
CA VAL A 58 -2.25 -0.84 2.75
C VAL A 58 -1.64 -1.82 3.76
N PHE A 59 -0.34 -2.06 3.66
CA PHE A 59 0.37 -3.04 4.48
C PHE A 59 1.78 -2.54 4.78
N ASN A 60 2.11 -2.45 6.08
CA ASN A 60 3.46 -2.17 6.56
C ASN A 60 4.00 -3.41 7.28
N GLY A 61 4.89 -4.15 6.61
CA GLY A 61 5.47 -5.38 7.13
C GLY A 61 5.98 -6.26 5.99
N GLU A 62 6.35 -7.49 6.31
CA GLU A 62 6.79 -8.51 5.36
C GLU A 62 6.02 -9.81 5.62
N ILE A 63 5.53 -10.44 4.57
CA ILE A 63 4.94 -11.78 4.64
C ILE A 63 6.04 -12.76 4.22
N TYR A 64 6.76 -13.33 5.19
CA TYR A 64 7.96 -14.11 4.89
C TYR A 64 7.72 -15.33 3.99
N ASN A 65 6.56 -15.99 4.14
CA ASN A 65 6.18 -17.16 3.36
C ASN A 65 5.23 -16.83 2.18
N TYR A 66 5.35 -15.62 1.60
CA TYR A 66 4.43 -15.19 0.53
C TYR A 66 4.53 -16.04 -0.74
N VAL A 67 5.69 -16.66 -1.00
CA VAL A 67 5.90 -17.52 -2.17
C VAL A 67 5.06 -18.79 -2.02
N GLU A 68 5.22 -19.51 -0.90
CA GLU A 68 4.47 -20.72 -0.60
C GLU A 68 2.98 -20.43 -0.47
N LEU A 69 2.63 -19.33 0.21
CA LEU A 69 1.24 -18.90 0.37
C LEU A 69 0.59 -18.62 -0.99
N ARG A 70 1.31 -17.97 -1.92
CA ARG A 70 0.81 -17.72 -3.28
C ARG A 70 0.57 -19.01 -4.03
N GLU A 71 1.48 -19.98 -3.96
CA GLU A 71 1.31 -21.28 -4.61
C GLU A 71 0.08 -22.03 -4.06
N ASP A 72 -0.12 -22.01 -2.75
CA ASP A 72 -1.26 -22.67 -2.12
C ASP A 72 -2.60 -22.01 -2.45
N LEU A 73 -2.62 -20.68 -2.58
CA LEU A 73 -3.81 -19.94 -2.97
C LEU A 73 -4.17 -20.13 -4.45
N ILE A 74 -3.19 -20.29 -5.35
CA ILE A 74 -3.45 -20.54 -6.78
C ILE A 74 -4.02 -21.96 -7.01
N LYS A 75 -3.66 -22.93 -6.17
CA LYS A 75 -4.16 -24.31 -6.26
C LYS A 75 -5.62 -24.47 -5.80
N LYS A 76 -6.18 -23.47 -5.11
CA LYS A 76 -7.57 -23.45 -4.63
C LYS A 76 -8.48 -22.83 -5.67
#